data_AF-A0A6P0I4D2-F1
#
_entry.id   AF-A0A6P0I4D2-F1
#
_cell.length_a   1.000
_cell.length_b   1.000
_cell.length_c   1.000
_cell.angle_alpha   90.00
_cell.angle_beta   90.00
_cell.angle_gamma   90.00
#
_symmetry.space_group_name_H-M   'P 1'
#
loop_
_entity.id
_entity.type
_entity.pdbx_description
1 polymer ?
#
loop_
_entity_poly.entity_id
_entity_poly.type
_entity_poly.pdbx_seq_one_letter_code
_entity_poly.pdbx_strand_id
1 'polypeptide(L)'
;MIFKRLKTTGISCCATLAILFVGSGQTNAATITYDFEIYDNSNPNTCTSPLSAGKCFMENGFNVAAFSAQEIGSSSANFSDSSHFHPSESYEAQHFTNEFGLLGSFITLKNGGIFSLESLDYQLRNNVNAITGYTTDDTKILISTTFDPTMQVSGQFIEYSIGDDISSPFQTLSIDGFENITQVYIASSGDVNFDNIMLTPVPEPTSILGLLAFATFGATSILKRQDN
;
A
#
# COMPACT_ATOMS: atom_id res chain seq x y z
N MET A 1 50.32 58.08 -23.73
CA MET A 1 49.89 56.67 -23.66
C MET A 1 49.38 56.38 -22.27
N ILE A 2 48.15 55.90 -22.20
CA ILE A 2 47.34 55.62 -21.01
C ILE A 2 47.48 54.13 -20.71
N PHE A 3 47.77 53.75 -19.46
CA PHE A 3 47.33 52.46 -18.92
C PHE A 3 46.93 52.62 -17.45
N LYS A 4 45.63 52.69 -17.22
CA LYS A 4 45.00 52.54 -15.89
C LYS A 4 45.09 51.06 -15.49
N ARG A 5 45.59 50.78 -14.28
CA ARG A 5 45.53 49.45 -13.66
C ARG A 5 44.08 49.10 -13.35
N LEU A 6 43.55 48.03 -13.96
CA LEU A 6 42.31 47.40 -13.52
C LEU A 6 42.58 46.66 -12.19
N LYS A 7 41.79 46.97 -11.16
CA LYS A 7 41.68 46.13 -9.97
C LYS A 7 40.67 45.02 -10.28
N THR A 8 41.14 43.77 -10.30
CA THR A 8 40.29 42.59 -10.39
C THR A 8 39.69 42.34 -9.01
N THR A 9 38.42 42.71 -8.80
CA THR A 9 37.61 42.23 -7.68
C THR A 9 37.23 40.78 -7.97
N GLY A 10 37.94 39.84 -7.36
CA GLY A 10 37.54 38.44 -7.32
C GLY A 10 36.27 38.30 -6.48
N ILE A 11 35.15 38.01 -7.14
CA ILE A 11 33.93 37.58 -6.45
C ILE A 11 34.16 36.12 -6.06
N SER A 12 34.62 35.91 -4.84
CA SER A 12 34.63 34.58 -4.22
C SER A 12 33.17 34.21 -3.93
N CYS A 13 32.58 33.42 -4.83
CA CYS A 13 31.28 32.79 -4.60
C CYS A 13 31.46 31.70 -3.53
N CYS A 14 31.39 32.10 -2.26
CA CYS A 14 31.21 31.16 -1.16
C CYS A 14 29.75 30.67 -1.20
N ALA A 15 29.48 29.70 -2.08
CA ALA A 15 28.28 28.89 -2.00
C ALA A 15 28.37 28.08 -0.70
N THR A 16 27.80 28.63 0.36
CA THR A 16 27.59 27.91 1.61
C THR A 16 26.49 26.90 1.31
N LEU A 17 26.89 25.64 1.07
CA LEU A 17 25.96 24.53 0.95
C LEU A 17 25.37 24.26 2.33
N ALA A 18 24.31 24.99 2.66
CA ALA A 18 23.48 24.67 3.81
C ALA A 18 22.72 23.39 3.47
N ILE A 19 23.22 22.25 3.93
CA ILE A 19 22.44 21.02 4.00
C ILE A 19 21.36 21.27 5.06
N LEU A 20 20.24 21.83 4.61
CA LEU A 20 19.00 21.79 5.38
C LEU A 20 18.63 20.31 5.48
N PHE A 21 18.85 19.72 6.65
CA PHE A 21 18.08 18.55 7.07
C PHE A 21 16.62 19.00 7.19
N VAL A 22 15.96 19.10 6.04
CA VAL A 22 14.51 19.11 5.95
C VAL A 22 14.13 17.77 6.53
N GLY A 23 13.51 17.79 7.71
CA GLY A 23 12.98 16.58 8.32
C GLY A 23 12.17 15.87 7.27
N SER A 24 12.66 14.70 6.83
CA SER A 24 11.82 13.71 6.18
C SER A 24 10.63 13.59 7.11
N GLY A 25 9.46 14.08 6.71
CA GLY A 25 8.23 13.76 7.43
C GLY A 25 8.25 12.26 7.55
N GLN A 26 8.49 11.76 8.76
CA GLN A 26 8.61 10.35 9.03
C GLN A 26 7.26 9.79 8.57
N THR A 27 7.25 9.07 7.45
CA THR A 27 6.02 8.43 7.01
C THR A 27 5.76 7.38 8.06
N ASN A 28 4.78 7.66 8.92
CA ASN A 28 4.40 6.73 9.97
C ASN A 28 3.82 5.50 9.27
N ALA A 29 4.29 4.33 9.70
CA ALA A 29 3.66 3.08 9.31
C ALA A 29 2.16 3.15 9.66
N ALA A 30 1.35 2.70 8.73
CA ALA A 30 -0.10 2.61 8.82
C ALA A 30 -0.47 1.14 9.03
N THR A 31 -1.48 0.90 9.86
CA THR A 31 -2.02 -0.43 10.08
C THR A 31 -3.45 -0.46 9.57
N ILE A 32 -3.82 -1.50 8.82
CA ILE A 32 -5.21 -1.81 8.48
C ILE A 32 -5.70 -2.85 9.47
N THR A 33 -6.75 -2.53 10.22
CA THR A 33 -7.22 -3.34 11.37
C THR A 33 -8.53 -4.06 11.10
N TYR A 34 -9.16 -3.81 9.94
CA TYR A 34 -10.51 -4.32 9.62
C TYR A 34 -11.53 -4.06 10.74
N ASP A 35 -11.36 -2.96 11.47
CA ASP A 35 -12.25 -2.58 12.56
C ASP A 35 -13.66 -2.32 12.02
N PHE A 36 -14.66 -2.93 12.67
CA PHE A 36 -16.06 -2.81 12.29
C PHE A 36 -16.56 -1.36 12.26
N GLU A 37 -16.16 -0.56 13.24
CA GLU A 37 -16.57 0.85 13.32
C GLU A 37 -15.96 1.65 12.18
N ILE A 38 -14.69 1.40 11.82
CA ILE A 38 -14.06 2.05 10.65
C ILE A 38 -14.83 1.69 9.39
N TYR A 39 -15.18 0.42 9.20
CA TYR A 39 -15.91 -0.04 8.02
C TYR A 39 -17.34 0.51 7.94
N ASP A 40 -18.13 0.40 9.01
CA ASP A 40 -19.54 0.82 9.02
C ASP A 40 -19.68 2.34 8.90
N ASN A 41 -18.71 3.09 9.44
CA ASN A 41 -18.65 4.55 9.31
C ASN A 41 -17.85 5.01 8.08
N SER A 42 -17.28 4.09 7.30
CA SER A 42 -16.54 4.47 6.09
C SER A 42 -17.52 5.10 5.10
N ASN A 43 -17.25 6.36 4.74
CA ASN A 43 -18.12 7.04 3.79
C ASN A 43 -17.95 6.37 2.42
N PRO A 44 -19.01 5.76 1.84
CA PRO A 44 -18.91 5.06 0.56
C PRO A 44 -18.52 5.98 -0.60
N ASN A 45 -18.60 7.30 -0.43
CA ASN A 45 -18.13 8.29 -1.42
C ASN A 45 -16.63 8.59 -1.31
N THR A 46 -15.94 8.07 -0.29
CA THR A 46 -14.51 8.33 -0.05
C THR A 46 -13.61 7.20 -0.49
N CYS A 47 -14.21 6.09 -0.92
CA CYS A 47 -13.54 4.90 -1.37
C CYS A 47 -14.16 4.46 -2.69
N THR A 48 -13.34 4.06 -3.67
CA THR A 48 -13.84 3.49 -4.92
C THR A 48 -12.87 2.39 -5.34
N SER A 49 -13.38 1.17 -5.40
CA SER A 49 -12.63 0.04 -5.94
C SER A 49 -12.51 0.19 -7.46
N PRO A 50 -11.30 0.09 -8.04
CA PRO A 50 -11.15 0.04 -9.49
C PRO A 50 -11.49 -1.34 -10.07
N LEU A 51 -11.70 -2.36 -9.23
CA LEU A 51 -11.92 -3.73 -9.66
C LEU A 51 -13.38 -4.03 -9.98
N SER A 52 -14.30 -3.52 -9.16
CA SER A 52 -15.74 -3.73 -9.24
C SER A 52 -16.49 -2.70 -8.41
N ALA A 53 -17.82 -2.72 -8.42
CA ALA A 53 -18.66 -1.94 -7.50
C ALA A 53 -18.70 -2.52 -6.06
N GLY A 54 -17.80 -3.45 -5.74
CA GLY A 54 -17.66 -4.07 -4.43
C GLY A 54 -17.34 -3.08 -3.32
N LYS A 55 -17.62 -3.50 -2.07
CA LYS A 55 -17.45 -2.65 -0.90
C LYS A 55 -15.98 -2.37 -0.60
N CYS A 56 -15.73 -1.17 -0.08
CA CYS A 56 -14.40 -0.72 0.27
C CYS A 56 -14.47 0.36 1.35
N PHE A 57 -13.37 0.59 2.06
CA PHE A 57 -13.23 1.62 3.09
C PHE A 57 -11.88 2.33 3.02
N MET A 58 -11.76 3.45 3.76
CA MET A 58 -10.53 4.21 3.90
C MET A 58 -10.00 4.07 5.32
N GLU A 59 -8.73 3.69 5.47
CA GLU A 59 -8.06 3.62 6.78
C GLU A 59 -6.61 4.11 6.64
N ASN A 60 -6.19 5.02 7.52
CA ASN A 60 -4.82 5.54 7.57
C ASN A 60 -4.23 6.03 6.23
N GLY A 61 -5.08 6.56 5.34
CA GLY A 61 -4.67 7.06 4.02
C GLY A 61 -4.65 6.02 2.90
N PHE A 62 -5.04 4.77 3.20
CA PHE A 62 -5.16 3.67 2.25
C PHE A 62 -6.62 3.40 1.91
N ASN A 63 -6.85 3.10 0.64
CA ASN A 63 -8.09 2.60 0.08
C ASN A 63 -8.02 1.07 0.12
N VAL A 64 -8.92 0.45 0.88
CA VAL A 64 -8.97 -0.99 1.10
C VAL A 64 -10.28 -1.51 0.53
N ALA A 65 -10.21 -2.28 -0.56
CA ALA A 65 -11.35 -2.81 -1.28
C ALA A 65 -11.42 -4.33 -1.19
N ALA A 66 -12.61 -4.87 -0.94
CA ALA A 66 -12.83 -6.30 -1.05
C ALA A 66 -12.87 -6.67 -2.53
N PHE A 67 -12.21 -7.75 -2.91
CA PHE A 67 -12.40 -8.34 -4.23
C PHE A 67 -12.94 -9.76 -4.14
N SER A 68 -13.68 -10.15 -5.17
CA SER A 68 -14.18 -11.50 -5.35
C SER A 68 -14.03 -11.85 -6.82
N ALA A 69 -12.98 -12.57 -7.17
CA ALA A 69 -12.80 -13.11 -8.51
C ALA A 69 -13.58 -14.42 -8.63
N GLN A 70 -14.33 -14.56 -9.72
CA GLN A 70 -15.16 -15.72 -10.03
C GLN A 70 -14.71 -16.36 -11.34
N GLU A 71 -15.01 -17.65 -11.50
CA GLU A 71 -14.71 -18.44 -12.72
C GLU A 71 -13.23 -18.38 -13.14
N ILE A 72 -12.32 -18.34 -12.16
CA ILE A 72 -10.90 -18.09 -12.38
C ILE A 72 -10.29 -19.10 -13.36
N GLY A 73 -9.40 -18.60 -14.23
CA GLY A 73 -8.72 -19.40 -15.24
C GLY A 73 -9.55 -19.68 -16.48
N SER A 74 -10.67 -18.96 -16.65
CA SER A 74 -11.53 -19.03 -17.82
C SER A 74 -11.67 -17.67 -18.52
N SER A 75 -12.15 -17.67 -19.76
CA SER A 75 -12.41 -16.43 -20.49
C SER A 75 -13.61 -15.63 -19.96
N SER A 76 -14.45 -16.22 -19.11
CA SER A 76 -15.59 -15.56 -18.48
C SER A 76 -15.28 -15.03 -17.08
N ALA A 77 -14.06 -15.24 -16.58
CA ALA A 77 -13.65 -14.80 -15.27
C ALA A 77 -13.81 -13.28 -15.07
N ASN A 78 -14.28 -12.89 -13.90
CA ASN A 78 -14.56 -11.49 -13.58
C ASN A 78 -14.36 -11.19 -12.09
N PHE A 79 -14.19 -9.91 -11.76
CA PHE A 79 -14.39 -9.42 -10.41
C PHE A 79 -15.89 -9.15 -10.19
N SER A 80 -16.45 -9.72 -9.13
CA SER A 80 -17.86 -9.55 -8.77
C SER A 80 -18.10 -8.22 -8.07
N ASP A 81 -19.26 -7.61 -8.35
CA ASP A 81 -19.76 -6.42 -7.65
C ASP A 81 -20.29 -6.72 -6.24
N SER A 82 -20.41 -8.00 -5.86
CA SER A 82 -20.92 -8.43 -4.55
C SER A 82 -19.85 -8.62 -3.46
N SER A 83 -18.58 -8.28 -3.75
CA SER A 83 -17.50 -8.42 -2.77
C SER A 83 -17.73 -7.50 -1.56
N HIS A 84 -17.51 -8.05 -0.37
CA HIS A 84 -17.60 -7.32 0.89
C HIS A 84 -16.72 -7.96 1.96
N PHE A 85 -16.38 -7.16 2.97
CA PHE A 85 -15.70 -7.60 4.18
C PHE A 85 -16.70 -8.03 5.26
N HIS A 86 -16.22 -8.81 6.22
CA HIS A 86 -16.95 -9.21 7.44
C HIS A 86 -16.29 -8.66 8.72
N PRO A 87 -16.17 -7.33 8.89
CA PRO A 87 -15.31 -6.74 9.92
C PRO A 87 -15.89 -6.82 11.34
N SER A 88 -17.07 -7.42 11.54
CA SER A 88 -17.73 -7.53 12.86
C SER A 88 -16.89 -8.23 13.94
N GLU A 89 -15.82 -8.91 13.55
CA GLU A 89 -14.92 -9.64 14.45
C GLU A 89 -13.56 -8.94 14.63
N SER A 90 -13.38 -7.71 14.11
CA SER A 90 -12.11 -6.97 14.09
C SER A 90 -10.97 -7.72 13.38
N TYR A 91 -11.34 -8.47 12.35
CA TYR A 91 -10.46 -9.09 11.37
C TYR A 91 -11.30 -9.37 10.11
N GLU A 92 -10.63 -9.60 8.99
CA GLU A 92 -11.28 -10.05 7.77
C GLU A 92 -11.20 -11.57 7.65
N ALA A 93 -12.37 -12.22 7.73
CA ALA A 93 -12.49 -13.67 7.64
C ALA A 93 -12.58 -14.12 6.17
N GLN A 94 -11.42 -14.36 5.54
CA GLN A 94 -11.39 -14.97 4.21
C GLN A 94 -12.00 -16.37 4.29
N HIS A 95 -12.85 -16.67 3.33
CA HIS A 95 -13.50 -17.97 3.24
C HIS A 95 -13.61 -18.42 1.80
N PHE A 96 -13.61 -19.74 1.64
CA PHE A 96 -13.83 -20.41 0.40
C PHE A 96 -15.31 -20.35 -0.01
N THR A 97 -15.57 -19.91 -1.24
CA THR A 97 -16.93 -19.94 -1.82
C THR A 97 -17.09 -21.08 -2.83
N ASN A 98 -16.07 -21.31 -3.66
CA ASN A 98 -15.95 -22.43 -4.58
C ASN A 98 -14.49 -22.53 -5.07
N GLU A 99 -14.14 -23.65 -5.73
CA GLU A 99 -12.75 -23.95 -6.15
C GLU A 99 -12.22 -23.04 -7.26
N PHE A 100 -13.09 -22.29 -7.94
CA PHE A 100 -12.77 -21.33 -9.00
C PHE A 100 -12.95 -19.88 -8.55
N GLY A 101 -13.11 -19.64 -7.25
CA GLY A 101 -13.25 -18.32 -6.66
C GLY A 101 -11.99 -17.93 -5.89
N LEU A 102 -11.69 -16.63 -5.85
CA LEU A 102 -10.67 -16.06 -4.97
C LEU A 102 -11.23 -14.78 -4.33
N LEU A 103 -11.26 -14.78 -3.01
CA LEU A 103 -11.63 -13.60 -2.22
C LEU A 103 -10.36 -12.99 -1.63
N GLY A 104 -10.40 -11.69 -1.38
CA GLY A 104 -9.28 -11.01 -0.77
C GLY A 104 -9.45 -9.51 -0.66
N SER A 105 -8.33 -8.86 -0.35
CA SER A 105 -8.20 -7.41 -0.23
C SER A 105 -7.35 -6.84 -1.34
N PHE A 106 -7.80 -5.73 -1.91
CA PHE A 106 -7.05 -4.90 -2.84
C PHE A 106 -6.77 -3.55 -2.18
N ILE A 107 -5.50 -3.19 -2.05
CA ILE A 107 -5.08 -2.03 -1.27
C ILE A 107 -4.29 -1.08 -2.16
N THR A 108 -4.64 0.21 -2.09
CA THR A 108 -3.91 1.31 -2.73
C THR A 108 -3.77 2.49 -1.79
N LEU A 109 -2.82 3.38 -2.03
CA LEU A 109 -2.83 4.69 -1.38
C LEU A 109 -3.93 5.58 -1.97
N LYS A 110 -4.59 6.40 -1.13
CA LYS A 110 -5.65 7.33 -1.55
C LYS A 110 -5.23 8.26 -2.70
N ASN A 111 -3.98 8.69 -2.68
CA ASN A 111 -3.40 9.61 -3.65
C ASN A 111 -2.76 8.91 -4.86
N GLY A 112 -2.86 7.57 -4.95
CA GLY A 112 -2.19 6.77 -5.98
C GLY A 112 -0.67 6.70 -5.84
N GLY A 113 -0.12 7.16 -4.71
CA GLY A 113 1.32 7.11 -4.44
C GLY A 113 1.85 5.70 -4.22
N ILE A 114 3.15 5.62 -3.99
CA ILE A 114 3.85 4.37 -3.68
C ILE A 114 3.92 4.09 -2.17
N PHE A 115 3.89 2.82 -1.80
CA PHE A 115 4.02 2.34 -0.43
C PHE A 115 4.80 1.02 -0.38
N SER A 116 5.07 0.53 0.81
CA SER A 116 5.61 -0.81 1.06
C SER A 116 4.63 -1.62 1.90
N LEU A 117 4.49 -2.91 1.63
CA LEU A 117 3.81 -3.88 2.49
C LEU A 117 4.85 -4.61 3.34
N GLU A 118 4.71 -4.54 4.65
CA GLU A 118 5.75 -5.00 5.59
C GLU A 118 5.33 -6.28 6.34
N SER A 119 4.08 -6.34 6.78
CA SER A 119 3.57 -7.51 7.50
C SER A 119 2.06 -7.64 7.41
N LEU A 120 1.59 -8.84 7.74
CA LEU A 120 0.19 -9.20 7.85
C LEU A 120 0.05 -10.15 9.04
N ASP A 121 -0.86 -9.85 9.96
CA ASP A 121 -1.28 -10.84 10.95
C ASP A 121 -2.30 -11.78 10.33
N TYR A 122 -2.15 -13.07 10.61
CA TYR A 122 -3.02 -14.10 10.04
C TYR A 122 -3.32 -15.20 11.05
N GLN A 123 -4.44 -15.87 10.84
CA GLN A 123 -4.78 -17.10 11.54
C GLN A 123 -5.46 -18.08 10.58
N LEU A 124 -4.96 -19.31 10.49
CA LEU A 124 -5.68 -20.37 9.78
C LEU A 124 -6.97 -20.71 10.52
N ARG A 125 -8.13 -20.44 9.89
CA ARG A 125 -9.44 -20.56 10.52
C ARG A 125 -9.99 -21.98 10.38
N ASN A 126 -9.86 -22.54 9.19
CA ASN A 126 -10.42 -23.83 8.82
C ASN A 126 -9.57 -24.42 7.69
N ASN A 127 -9.52 -25.74 7.60
CA ASN A 127 -8.64 -26.44 6.66
C ASN A 127 -9.35 -27.63 6.00
N VAL A 128 -10.49 -27.34 5.38
CA VAL A 128 -11.35 -28.36 4.75
C VAL A 128 -11.32 -28.29 3.23
N ASN A 129 -11.13 -27.10 2.67
CA ASN A 129 -11.12 -26.86 1.22
C ASN A 129 -9.96 -25.95 0.83
N ALA A 130 -9.51 -26.07 -0.41
CA ALA A 130 -8.56 -25.17 -1.03
C ALA A 130 -9.02 -24.81 -2.45
N ILE A 131 -8.60 -23.66 -2.95
CA ILE A 131 -8.83 -23.24 -4.34
C ILE A 131 -8.08 -24.15 -5.33
N THR A 132 -8.49 -24.13 -6.60
CA THR A 132 -7.87 -24.93 -7.66
C THR A 132 -6.36 -24.68 -7.74
N GLY A 133 -5.59 -25.76 -7.77
CA GLY A 133 -4.12 -25.73 -7.83
C GLY A 133 -3.44 -25.77 -6.46
N TYR A 134 -4.19 -25.72 -5.36
CA TYR A 134 -3.69 -25.76 -3.99
C TYR A 134 -4.32 -26.93 -3.21
N THR A 135 -3.78 -27.19 -2.02
CA THR A 135 -4.21 -28.30 -1.15
C THR A 135 -4.35 -27.84 0.29
N THR A 136 -5.07 -28.62 1.09
CA THR A 136 -5.20 -28.39 2.54
C THR A 136 -3.96 -28.83 3.33
N ASP A 137 -3.04 -29.58 2.74
CA ASP A 137 -1.81 -30.02 3.43
C ASP A 137 -0.85 -28.85 3.71
N ASP A 138 -1.02 -27.73 3.00
CA ASP A 138 -0.20 -26.53 3.14
C ASP A 138 -0.98 -25.32 2.60
N THR A 139 -1.69 -24.63 3.49
CA THR A 139 -2.42 -23.41 3.13
C THR A 139 -1.43 -22.27 2.84
N LYS A 140 -1.76 -21.46 1.84
CA LYS A 140 -0.94 -20.32 1.40
C LYS A 140 -1.64 -19.00 1.66
N ILE A 141 -0.86 -18.02 2.08
CA ILE A 141 -1.16 -16.60 1.87
C ILE A 141 -0.60 -16.22 0.50
N LEU A 142 -1.42 -15.53 -0.29
CA LEU A 142 -1.16 -15.19 -1.68
C LEU A 142 -1.08 -13.68 -1.81
N ILE A 143 0.09 -13.17 -2.24
CA ILE A 143 0.32 -11.73 -2.37
C ILE A 143 0.82 -11.39 -3.77
N SER A 144 0.24 -10.40 -4.41
CA SER A 144 0.69 -9.93 -5.73
C SER A 144 0.41 -8.45 -5.95
N THR A 145 1.17 -7.80 -6.82
CA THR A 145 0.87 -6.43 -7.28
C THR A 145 -0.07 -6.43 -8.49
N THR A 146 -0.30 -7.59 -9.12
CA THR A 146 -1.17 -7.73 -10.28
C THR A 146 -1.97 -9.02 -10.19
N PHE A 147 -3.22 -9.01 -10.67
CA PHE A 147 -4.01 -10.22 -10.76
C PHE A 147 -4.96 -10.15 -11.96
N ASP A 148 -4.87 -11.16 -12.82
CA ASP A 148 -5.78 -11.38 -13.94
C ASP A 148 -6.63 -12.63 -13.64
N PRO A 149 -7.94 -12.47 -13.38
CA PRO A 149 -8.79 -13.59 -13.04
C PRO A 149 -8.98 -14.56 -14.22
N THR A 150 -8.69 -14.15 -15.46
CA THR A 150 -8.78 -15.05 -16.63
C THR A 150 -7.65 -16.08 -16.68
N MET A 151 -6.60 -15.89 -15.87
CA MET A 151 -5.49 -16.83 -15.70
C MET A 151 -5.64 -17.62 -14.40
N GLN A 152 -5.04 -18.81 -14.34
CA GLN A 152 -4.99 -19.63 -13.12
C GLN A 152 -4.27 -18.88 -11.99
N VAL A 153 -4.68 -19.10 -10.73
CA VAL A 153 -4.04 -18.43 -9.56
C VAL A 153 -2.58 -18.81 -9.42
N SER A 154 -2.26 -20.10 -9.61
CA SER A 154 -0.89 -20.62 -9.56
C SER A 154 0.04 -19.83 -10.49
N GLY A 155 1.10 -19.26 -9.93
CA GLY A 155 2.11 -18.50 -10.68
C GLY A 155 1.81 -17.01 -10.88
N GLN A 156 0.66 -16.49 -10.43
CA GLN A 156 0.38 -15.04 -10.41
C GLN A 156 0.74 -14.36 -9.10
N PHE A 157 0.92 -15.13 -8.02
CA PHE A 157 1.14 -14.65 -6.66
C PHE A 157 2.48 -15.15 -6.12
N ILE A 158 3.07 -14.37 -5.23
CA ILE A 158 4.07 -14.86 -4.28
C ILE A 158 3.30 -15.60 -3.19
N GLU A 159 3.74 -16.84 -2.93
CA GLU A 159 3.07 -17.76 -2.02
C GLU A 159 3.85 -17.90 -0.71
N TYR A 160 3.17 -17.63 0.41
CA TYR A 160 3.71 -17.81 1.75
C TYR A 160 3.04 -19.01 2.42
N SER A 161 3.82 -20.05 2.70
CA SER A 161 3.33 -21.23 3.43
C SER A 161 2.99 -20.87 4.87
N ILE A 162 1.77 -21.21 5.28
CA ILE A 162 1.32 -21.09 6.68
C ILE A 162 0.97 -22.44 7.31
N GLY A 163 1.14 -23.54 6.56
CA GLY A 163 0.87 -24.90 7.03
C GLY A 163 -0.63 -25.22 7.12
N ASP A 164 -0.97 -26.14 8.02
CA ASP A 164 -2.29 -26.77 8.13
C ASP A 164 -2.86 -26.77 9.57
N ASP A 165 -2.16 -26.15 10.52
CA ASP A 165 -2.51 -26.15 11.94
C ASP A 165 -3.56 -25.07 12.29
N ILE A 166 -4.82 -25.50 12.35
CA ILE A 166 -5.96 -24.65 12.75
C ILE A 166 -5.96 -24.28 14.24
N SER A 167 -5.09 -24.86 15.07
CA SER A 167 -5.04 -24.59 16.51
C SER A 167 -4.15 -23.39 16.86
N SER A 168 -3.36 -22.93 15.90
CA SER A 168 -2.45 -21.81 16.08
C SER A 168 -3.21 -20.49 16.31
N PRO A 169 -2.73 -19.62 17.23
CA PRO A 169 -3.26 -18.27 17.38
C PRO A 169 -2.90 -17.40 16.16
N PHE A 170 -3.31 -16.13 16.17
CA PHE A 170 -2.78 -15.16 15.22
C PHE A 170 -1.25 -15.14 15.25
N GLN A 171 -0.67 -15.12 14.06
CA GLN A 171 0.77 -15.05 13.81
C GLN A 171 1.05 -13.88 12.87
N THR A 172 2.24 -13.30 12.98
CA THR A 172 2.68 -12.25 12.06
C THR A 172 3.52 -12.86 10.94
N LEU A 173 3.08 -12.65 9.70
CA LEU A 173 3.89 -12.90 8.51
C LEU A 173 4.69 -11.64 8.17
N SER A 174 6.02 -11.73 8.21
CA SER A 174 6.89 -10.72 7.62
C SER A 174 6.94 -10.87 6.10
N ILE A 175 6.82 -9.77 5.38
CA ILE A 175 6.68 -9.73 3.92
C ILE A 175 7.84 -8.93 3.35
N ASP A 176 8.61 -9.55 2.46
CA ASP A 176 9.70 -8.94 1.72
C ASP A 176 9.36 -8.85 0.23
N GLY A 177 9.96 -7.89 -0.50
CA GLY A 177 9.85 -7.80 -1.96
C GLY A 177 8.60 -7.04 -2.45
N PHE A 178 7.91 -6.35 -1.55
CA PHE A 178 6.74 -5.52 -1.82
C PHE A 178 7.01 -4.04 -1.50
N GLU A 179 8.23 -3.55 -1.78
CA GLU A 179 8.62 -2.16 -1.61
C GLU A 179 8.33 -1.31 -2.86
N ASN A 180 7.96 -0.04 -2.65
CA ASN A 180 7.69 0.94 -3.72
C ASN A 180 6.59 0.50 -4.71
N ILE A 181 5.56 -0.17 -4.20
CA ILE A 181 4.40 -0.62 -4.98
C ILE A 181 3.27 0.41 -4.93
N THR A 182 2.40 0.44 -5.94
CA THR A 182 1.23 1.33 -5.97
C THR A 182 -0.06 0.62 -5.60
N GLN A 183 -0.05 -0.72 -5.59
CA GLN A 183 -1.20 -1.56 -5.31
C GLN A 183 -0.76 -2.95 -4.86
N VAL A 184 -1.61 -3.63 -4.08
CA VAL A 184 -1.41 -5.02 -3.70
C VAL A 184 -2.74 -5.76 -3.59
N TYR A 185 -2.74 -7.03 -4.01
CA TYR A 185 -3.77 -8.02 -3.79
C TYR A 185 -3.26 -8.98 -2.70
N ILE A 186 -4.08 -9.21 -1.68
CA ILE A 186 -3.80 -10.15 -0.59
C ILE A 186 -4.99 -11.10 -0.48
N ALA A 187 -4.72 -12.40 -0.59
CA ALA A 187 -5.71 -13.46 -0.53
C ALA A 187 -5.13 -14.71 0.15
N SER A 188 -5.91 -15.76 0.26
CA SER A 188 -5.47 -17.06 0.76
C SER A 188 -5.96 -18.19 -0.13
N SER A 189 -5.23 -19.31 -0.13
CA SER A 189 -5.64 -20.51 -0.86
C SER A 189 -6.76 -21.30 -0.17
N GLY A 190 -7.10 -20.94 1.08
CA GLY A 190 -8.12 -21.55 1.93
C GLY A 190 -8.68 -20.54 2.95
N ASP A 191 -9.32 -21.02 4.02
CA ASP A 191 -10.01 -20.17 5.00
C ASP A 191 -9.01 -19.58 6.03
N VAL A 192 -8.70 -18.27 5.91
CA VAL A 192 -7.73 -17.57 6.75
C VAL A 192 -8.33 -16.26 7.26
N ASN A 193 -8.13 -15.96 8.55
CA ASN A 193 -8.42 -14.63 9.08
C ASN A 193 -7.22 -13.72 8.84
N PHE A 194 -7.46 -12.51 8.35
CA PHE A 194 -6.44 -11.46 8.17
C PHE A 194 -6.69 -10.30 9.12
N ASP A 195 -5.62 -9.82 9.74
CA ASP A 195 -5.63 -8.67 10.63
C ASP A 195 -4.31 -7.87 10.50
N ASN A 196 -4.28 -6.66 11.04
CA ASN A 196 -3.11 -5.79 11.20
C ASN A 196 -2.15 -5.78 9.99
N ILE A 197 -2.62 -5.31 8.84
CA ILE A 197 -1.77 -5.16 7.65
C ILE A 197 -0.90 -3.92 7.83
N MET A 198 0.42 -4.10 7.94
CA MET A 198 1.37 -3.02 8.12
C MET A 198 1.85 -2.50 6.76
N LEU A 199 1.64 -1.21 6.53
CA LEU A 199 1.92 -0.52 5.28
C LEU A 199 2.67 0.79 5.55
N THR A 200 3.73 1.07 4.80
CA THR A 200 4.47 2.33 4.95
C THR A 200 4.41 3.14 3.66
N PRO A 201 3.75 4.31 3.65
CA PRO A 201 3.80 5.22 2.50
C PRO A 201 5.24 5.63 2.22
N VAL A 202 5.63 5.65 0.94
CA VAL A 202 6.92 6.17 0.52
C VAL A 202 6.73 7.65 0.11
N PRO A 203 7.41 8.60 0.76
CA PRO A 203 7.19 10.02 0.49
C PRO A 203 7.66 10.41 -0.91
N GLU A 204 6.81 11.15 -1.64
CA GLU A 204 7.11 11.65 -2.98
C GLU A 204 8.34 12.57 -2.97
N PRO A 205 9.28 12.46 -3.94
CA PRO A 205 10.50 13.28 -4.00
C PRO A 205 10.24 14.79 -4.04
N THR A 206 9.06 15.22 -4.51
CA THR A 206 8.68 16.64 -4.65
C THR A 206 8.42 17.33 -3.32
N SER A 207 8.13 16.58 -2.24
CA SER A 207 8.05 17.13 -0.88
C SER A 207 9.39 17.73 -0.42
N ILE A 208 10.51 17.27 -0.98
CA ILE A 208 11.86 17.79 -0.69
C ILE A 208 12.17 19.03 -1.54
N LEU A 209 11.77 19.05 -2.82
CA LEU A 209 12.04 20.17 -3.74
C LEU A 209 11.14 21.40 -3.50
N GLY A 210 9.89 21.21 -3.10
CA GLY A 210 8.99 22.31 -2.75
C GLY A 210 9.51 23.15 -1.58
N LEU A 211 10.14 22.51 -0.59
CA LEU A 211 10.78 23.19 0.54
C LEU A 211 12.06 23.95 0.13
N LEU A 212 12.83 23.43 -0.82
CA LEU A 212 14.00 24.13 -1.38
C LEU A 212 13.61 25.39 -2.16
N ALA A 213 12.47 25.38 -2.85
CA ALA A 213 11.95 26.56 -3.54
C ALA A 213 11.55 27.68 -2.57
N PHE A 214 10.92 27.36 -1.43
CA PHE A 214 10.61 28.39 -0.42
C PHE A 214 11.85 29.01 0.22
N ALA A 215 12.93 28.23 0.40
CA ALA A 215 14.18 28.74 0.94
C ALA A 215 14.91 29.73 0.00
N THR A 216 14.73 29.59 -1.32
CA THR A 216 15.37 30.48 -2.30
C THR A 216 14.61 31.79 -2.52
N PHE A 217 13.29 31.82 -2.35
CA PHE A 217 12.49 33.05 -2.46
C PHE A 217 12.42 33.88 -1.17
N GLY A 218 12.77 33.32 0.00
CA GLY A 218 12.82 34.05 1.27
C GLY A 218 14.04 34.95 1.47
N ALA A 219 15.10 34.80 0.66
CA ALA A 219 16.35 35.55 0.80
C ALA A 219 16.41 36.85 -0.05
N THR A 220 15.36 37.16 -0.82
CA THR A 220 15.31 38.38 -1.65
C THR A 220 14.27 39.37 -1.15
N SER A 221 14.36 39.79 0.11
CA SER A 221 13.85 41.09 0.51
C SER A 221 14.60 41.58 1.73
N ILE A 222 14.82 42.90 1.81
CA ILE A 222 15.59 43.62 2.83
C ILE A 222 17.09 43.78 2.49
N LEU A 223 17.36 44.51 1.41
CA LEU A 223 18.42 45.54 1.45
C LEU A 223 17.77 46.85 1.01
N LYS A 224 17.10 47.48 1.98
CA LYS A 224 16.62 48.85 1.86
C LYS A 224 17.87 49.73 1.85
N ARG A 225 18.26 50.19 0.66
CA ARG A 225 19.32 51.18 0.49
C ARG A 225 18.86 52.46 1.21
N GLN A 226 19.54 52.81 2.28
CA GLN A 226 19.37 54.07 2.97
C GLN A 226 20.32 55.05 2.29
N ASP A 227 19.75 56.06 1.63
CA ASP A 227 20.52 57.16 1.04
C ASP A 227 21.11 58.04 2.15
N ASN A 228 22.39 58.39 1.98
CA ASN A 228 22.98 59.71 2.23
C ASN A 228 24.39 59.77 1.63
#